data_AF-A0A8B3C953-F1
#
_entry.id   AF-A0A8B3C953-F1
#
_cell.length_a   1.000
_cell.length_b   1.000
_cell.length_c   1.000
_cell.angle_alpha   90.00
_cell.angle_beta   90.00
_cell.angle_gamma   90.00
#
_symmetry.space_group_name_H-M   'P 1'
#
loop_
_entity.id
_entity.type
_entity.pdbx_description
1 polymer ?
#
loop_
_entity_poly.entity_id
_entity_poly.type
_entity_poly.pdbx_seq_one_letter_code
_entity_poly.pdbx_strand_id
1 'polypeptide(L)'
;MYRLISCCLLLLLAGCVSKNGFDRDDGESPGGDPVSVAYLKSLYRGYPLRVTDDVELRVVVTANDAYGAFRNTLVVQDATGGIEVKVGGRDLFTVFPVGQSVRIRCQGLVLGDYGGVVSLGAASDDFAYENGFIPQSVWPQFLKKQGGVTDIRPDTLVFSDLRPPG
;
A
#
# COMPACT_ATOMS: atom_id res chain seq x y z
N MET A 1 -26.13 -65.49 -5.45
CA MET A 1 -26.24 -64.09 -5.90
C MET A 1 -27.52 -63.49 -5.33
N TYR A 2 -27.48 -62.90 -4.13
CA TYR A 2 -28.58 -62.11 -3.55
C TYR A 2 -28.07 -61.28 -2.35
N ARG A 3 -28.60 -60.05 -2.24
CA ARG A 3 -28.59 -59.09 -1.10
C ARG A 3 -27.23 -58.38 -0.89
N LEU A 4 -27.10 -57.07 -0.66
CA LEU A 4 -27.76 -56.19 0.31
C LEU A 4 -27.58 -54.71 -0.16
N ILE A 5 -28.63 -53.90 -0.17
CA ILE A 5 -28.90 -52.79 0.77
C ILE A 5 -28.27 -51.43 0.39
N SER A 6 -29.21 -50.53 0.07
CA SER A 6 -29.16 -49.07 0.14
C SER A 6 -28.72 -48.54 1.51
N CYS A 7 -27.76 -47.62 1.53
CA CYS A 7 -27.64 -46.55 2.53
C CYS A 7 -26.62 -45.54 1.97
N CYS A 8 -27.03 -44.42 1.39
CA CYS A 8 -27.27 -43.15 2.09
C CYS A 8 -26.22 -42.80 3.16
N LEU A 9 -25.60 -41.62 2.96
CA LEU A 9 -24.89 -40.81 3.97
C LEU A 9 -23.54 -41.41 4.47
N LEU A 10 -22.44 -40.67 4.58
CA LEU A 10 -22.29 -39.26 4.92
C LEU A 10 -21.11 -38.62 4.17
N LEU A 11 -21.37 -37.38 3.74
CA LEU A 11 -20.35 -36.36 3.48
C LEU A 11 -19.51 -36.13 4.75
N LEU A 12 -18.20 -36.29 4.64
CA LEU A 12 -17.24 -35.60 5.49
C LEU A 12 -16.13 -35.04 4.60
N LEU A 13 -16.48 -33.97 3.86
CA LEU A 13 -15.48 -32.99 3.46
C LEU A 13 -15.00 -32.34 4.76
N ALA A 14 -13.91 -32.86 5.31
CA ALA A 14 -13.08 -32.15 6.27
C ALA A 14 -12.36 -31.01 5.54
N GLY A 15 -13.13 -30.01 5.11
CA GLY A 15 -12.62 -28.70 4.80
C GLY A 15 -12.29 -28.03 6.13
N CYS A 16 -11.03 -28.10 6.55
CA CYS A 16 -10.50 -27.09 7.45
C CYS A 16 -10.65 -25.77 6.71
N VAL A 17 -11.77 -25.07 6.93
CA VAL A 17 -11.84 -23.66 6.60
C VAL A 17 -10.86 -22.99 7.56
N SER A 18 -9.62 -22.77 7.11
CA SER A 18 -8.83 -21.70 7.68
C SER A 18 -9.72 -20.47 7.54
N LYS A 19 -10.22 -20.01 8.68
CA LYS A 19 -11.17 -18.91 8.77
C LYS A 19 -10.42 -17.60 8.45
N ASN A 20 -9.98 -17.47 7.21
CA ASN A 20 -9.46 -16.25 6.61
C ASN A 20 -10.53 -15.66 5.67
N GLY A 21 -11.79 -15.94 5.95
CA GLY A 21 -12.94 -15.32 5.29
C GLY A 21 -13.14 -13.91 5.81
N PHE A 22 -12.42 -13.00 5.17
CA PHE A 22 -12.51 -11.56 5.31
C PHE A 22 -13.79 -11.07 4.61
N ASP A 23 -14.96 -11.40 5.15
CA ASP A 23 -16.26 -10.92 4.67
C ASP A 23 -16.94 -10.10 5.77
N ARG A 24 -16.43 -8.87 5.96
CA ARG A 24 -17.22 -7.77 6.52
C ARG A 24 -16.97 -6.54 5.66
N ASP A 25 -17.98 -6.19 4.87
CA ASP A 25 -18.10 -4.91 4.19
C ASP A 25 -18.71 -3.87 5.16
N ASP A 26 -18.04 -3.65 6.30
CA ASP A 26 -18.45 -2.68 7.34
C ASP A 26 -17.50 -1.48 7.45
N GLY A 27 -16.62 -1.28 6.47
CA GLY A 27 -15.72 -0.13 6.47
C GLY A 27 -14.46 -0.29 7.32
N GLU A 28 -14.22 -1.44 7.96
CA GLU A 28 -13.06 -1.65 8.82
C GLU A 28 -11.76 -1.87 7.99
N SER A 29 -10.86 -0.87 8.03
CA SER A 29 -9.37 -0.90 7.91
C SER A 29 -8.56 -1.72 6.87
N PRO A 30 -7.47 -1.18 6.30
CA PRO A 30 -6.15 -1.82 6.36
C PRO A 30 -5.67 -1.81 7.81
N GLY A 31 -5.23 -2.93 8.37
CA GLY A 31 -4.81 -3.02 9.78
C GLY A 31 -3.58 -2.17 10.13
N GLY A 32 -3.40 -1.89 11.42
CA GLY A 32 -2.20 -1.25 11.99
C GLY A 32 -2.43 0.09 12.67
N ASP A 33 -1.46 0.50 13.50
CA ASP A 33 -1.47 1.78 14.21
C ASP A 33 -1.10 2.94 13.25
N PRO A 34 -1.85 4.06 13.26
CA PRO A 34 -1.57 5.16 12.35
C PRO A 34 -0.26 5.87 12.69
N VAL A 35 0.59 6.03 11.67
CA VAL A 35 1.85 6.78 11.76
C VAL A 35 1.94 7.86 10.68
N SER A 36 2.83 8.82 10.88
CA SER A 36 3.07 9.87 9.90
C SER A 36 4.05 9.45 8.81
N VAL A 37 3.96 10.10 7.65
CA VAL A 37 4.92 9.91 6.54
C VAL A 37 6.34 10.25 6.99
N ALA A 38 6.52 11.34 7.73
CA ALA A 38 7.83 11.73 8.27
C ALA A 38 8.40 10.66 9.20
N TYR A 39 7.58 10.11 10.11
CA TYR A 39 8.00 9.01 10.97
C TYR A 39 8.43 7.79 10.16
N LEU A 40 7.60 7.35 9.20
CA LEU A 40 7.91 6.17 8.39
C LEU A 40 9.21 6.35 7.60
N LYS A 41 9.39 7.51 6.93
CA LYS A 41 10.65 7.83 6.22
C LYS A 41 11.83 7.87 7.17
N SER A 42 11.63 8.36 8.39
CA SER A 42 12.64 8.37 9.43
C SER A 42 13.01 6.99 9.94
N LEU A 43 12.43 5.88 9.46
CA LEU A 43 12.93 4.54 9.78
C LEU A 43 14.06 4.11 8.84
N TYR A 44 14.13 4.67 7.63
CA TYR A 44 15.18 4.37 6.67
C TYR A 44 16.54 4.90 7.16
N ARG A 45 17.59 4.08 7.04
CA ARG A 45 18.95 4.35 7.58
C ARG A 45 20.05 4.25 6.52
N GLY A 46 19.69 4.30 5.24
CA GLY A 46 20.63 4.11 4.12
C GLY A 46 20.76 2.66 3.64
N TYR A 47 19.80 1.80 3.99
CA TYR A 47 19.71 0.43 3.51
C TYR A 47 18.24 -0.04 3.51
N PRO A 48 17.87 -1.03 2.67
CA PRO A 48 16.51 -1.55 2.60
C PRO A 48 16.01 -1.99 3.98
N LEU A 49 14.86 -1.45 4.39
CA LEU A 49 14.25 -1.78 5.68
C LEU A 49 12.86 -2.34 5.47
N ARG A 50 12.67 -3.61 5.85
CA ARG A 50 11.34 -4.21 5.94
C ARG A 50 10.63 -3.71 7.19
N VAL A 51 9.44 -3.15 7.02
CA VAL A 51 8.57 -2.72 8.13
C VAL A 51 7.96 -3.96 8.78
N THR A 52 8.27 -4.20 10.05
CA THR A 52 7.77 -5.36 10.82
C THR A 52 6.55 -5.04 11.65
N ASP A 53 6.46 -3.79 12.11
CA ASP A 53 5.36 -3.32 12.95
C ASP A 53 4.08 -3.21 12.12
N ASP A 54 2.94 -3.51 12.75
CA ASP A 54 1.64 -3.31 12.11
C ASP A 54 1.26 -1.84 12.21
N VAL A 55 1.78 -1.05 11.26
CA VAL A 55 1.52 0.38 11.15
C VAL A 55 0.91 0.72 9.79
N GLU A 56 0.20 1.84 9.75
CA GLU A 56 -0.43 2.33 8.52
C GLU A 56 -0.18 3.83 8.28
N LEU A 57 -0.18 4.21 7.00
CA LEU A 57 -0.28 5.60 6.57
C LEU A 57 -1.72 5.97 6.23
N ARG A 58 -2.12 7.18 6.59
CA ARG A 58 -3.38 7.81 6.16
C ARG A 58 -3.04 9.04 5.33
N VAL A 59 -3.16 8.91 4.01
CA VAL A 59 -2.55 9.84 3.08
C VAL A 59 -3.50 10.18 1.94
N VAL A 60 -3.20 11.26 1.23
CA VAL A 60 -3.89 11.64 0.00
C VAL A 60 -2.96 11.50 -1.19
N VAL A 61 -3.48 11.02 -2.32
CA VAL A 61 -2.72 10.90 -3.58
C VAL A 61 -2.50 12.28 -4.18
N THR A 62 -1.25 12.66 -4.41
CA THR A 62 -0.86 13.95 -5.01
C THR A 62 -0.36 13.82 -6.44
N ALA A 63 0.17 12.65 -6.82
CA ALA A 63 0.54 12.35 -8.19
C ALA A 63 0.45 10.86 -8.50
N ASN A 64 0.30 10.54 -9.79
CA ASN A 64 0.16 9.18 -10.31
C ASN A 64 0.67 9.14 -11.77
N ASP A 65 0.37 8.06 -12.49
CA ASP A 65 0.86 7.78 -13.84
C ASP A 65 0.14 8.54 -14.96
N ALA A 66 -0.85 9.40 -14.68
CA ALA A 66 -1.63 10.13 -15.71
C ALA A 66 -0.76 10.89 -16.72
N TYR A 67 0.36 11.45 -16.26
CA TYR A 67 1.29 12.24 -17.08
C TYR A 67 2.61 11.50 -17.37
N GLY A 68 2.68 10.20 -17.06
CA GLY A 68 3.84 9.34 -17.35
C GLY A 68 5.08 9.59 -16.48
N ALA A 69 5.10 10.62 -15.64
CA ALA A 69 6.22 10.89 -14.73
C ALA A 69 6.35 9.82 -13.62
N PHE A 70 5.23 9.41 -13.02
CA PHE A 70 5.19 8.43 -11.93
C PHE A 70 4.64 7.08 -12.39
N ARG A 71 5.35 6.43 -13.32
CA ARG A 71 4.93 5.09 -13.80
C ARG A 71 4.95 4.08 -12.66
N ASN A 72 3.86 3.31 -12.53
CA ASN A 72 3.71 2.27 -11.50
C ASN A 72 3.81 2.78 -10.05
N THR A 73 3.68 4.09 -9.82
CA THR A 73 3.93 4.73 -8.53
C THR A 73 2.82 5.70 -8.20
N LEU A 74 2.42 5.73 -6.93
CA LEU A 74 1.63 6.82 -6.35
C LEU A 74 2.56 7.71 -5.55
N VAL A 75 2.44 9.02 -5.71
CA VAL A 75 2.99 9.97 -4.74
C VAL A 75 1.85 10.32 -3.80
N VAL A 76 2.10 10.14 -2.50
CA VAL A 76 1.09 10.35 -1.47
C VAL A 76 1.66 11.25 -0.38
N GLN A 77 0.80 12.01 0.30
CA GLN A 77 1.22 12.89 1.37
C GLN A 77 0.25 12.88 2.56
N ASP A 78 0.79 13.23 3.72
CA ASP A 78 0.05 13.71 4.88
C ASP A 78 0.57 15.11 5.27
N ALA A 79 0.16 15.63 6.43
CA ALA A 79 0.59 16.93 6.93
C ALA A 79 2.09 17.02 7.28
N THR A 80 2.81 15.90 7.30
CA THR A 80 4.23 15.81 7.69
C THR A 80 5.17 15.64 6.49
N GLY A 81 4.63 15.29 5.32
CA GLY A 81 5.40 15.21 4.07
C GLY A 81 4.85 14.20 3.08
N GLY A 82 5.61 14.01 1.99
CA GLY A 82 5.29 13.08 0.92
C GLY A 82 6.25 11.88 0.82
N ILE A 83 5.72 10.77 0.29
CA ILE A 83 6.47 9.55 -0.02
C ILE A 83 5.98 8.94 -1.33
N GLU A 84 6.90 8.32 -2.06
CA GLU A 84 6.57 7.49 -3.21
C GLU A 84 6.18 6.07 -2.77
N VAL A 85 5.07 5.57 -3.30
CA VAL A 85 4.61 4.20 -3.07
C VAL A 85 4.59 3.47 -4.41
N LYS A 86 5.48 2.49 -4.56
CA LYS A 86 5.63 1.69 -5.77
C LYS A 86 4.53 0.64 -5.81
N VAL A 87 3.44 0.93 -6.51
CA VAL A 87 2.23 0.09 -6.51
C VAL A 87 2.04 -0.75 -7.77
N GLY A 88 2.93 -0.77 -8.76
CA GLY A 88 2.90 -1.79 -9.84
C GLY A 88 1.56 -1.96 -10.57
N GLY A 89 1.39 -1.31 -11.71
CA GLY A 89 0.12 -1.39 -12.45
C GLY A 89 0.04 -0.31 -13.52
N ARG A 90 -1.02 -0.38 -14.32
CA ARG A 90 -1.28 0.60 -15.37
C ARG A 90 -2.55 1.38 -15.05
N ASP A 91 -2.61 2.59 -15.59
CA ASP A 91 -3.75 3.47 -15.50
C ASP A 91 -4.16 3.72 -14.03
N LEU A 92 -3.16 3.86 -13.15
CA LEU A 92 -3.35 4.06 -11.71
C LEU A 92 -4.24 5.27 -11.44
N PHE A 93 -4.14 6.31 -12.28
CA PHE A 93 -4.98 7.50 -12.22
C PHE A 93 -6.50 7.23 -12.28
N THR A 94 -6.93 6.10 -12.86
CA THR A 94 -8.35 5.71 -12.90
C THR A 94 -8.82 5.11 -11.57
N VAL A 95 -7.91 4.47 -10.83
CA VAL A 95 -8.21 3.78 -9.58
C VAL A 95 -7.97 4.71 -8.39
N PHE A 96 -6.85 5.43 -8.42
CA PHE A 96 -6.32 6.34 -7.41
C PHE A 96 -6.07 7.73 -8.03
N PRO A 97 -7.14 8.48 -8.35
CA PRO A 97 -7.00 9.83 -8.86
C PRO A 97 -6.34 10.75 -7.82
N VAL A 98 -5.71 11.83 -8.28
CA VAL A 98 -5.22 12.90 -7.39
C VAL A 98 -6.38 13.40 -6.52
N GLY A 99 -6.13 13.55 -5.22
CA GLY A 99 -7.16 13.88 -4.23
C GLY A 99 -7.79 12.68 -3.52
N GLN A 100 -7.57 11.45 -4.01
CA GLN A 100 -8.09 10.25 -3.35
C GLN A 100 -7.39 10.04 -2.00
N SER A 101 -8.17 9.95 -0.92
CA SER A 101 -7.65 9.48 0.37
C SER A 101 -7.45 7.97 0.34
N VAL A 102 -6.29 7.51 0.82
CA VAL A 102 -5.86 6.12 0.81
C VAL A 102 -5.23 5.77 2.16
N ARG A 103 -5.62 4.63 2.71
CA ARG A 103 -4.91 3.99 3.81
C ARG A 103 -3.95 2.96 3.27
N ILE A 104 -2.71 2.98 3.76
CA ILE A 104 -1.64 2.10 3.31
C ILE A 104 -1.10 1.33 4.51
N ARG A 105 -1.36 0.02 4.60
CA ARG A 105 -0.72 -0.84 5.59
C ARG A 105 0.74 -1.03 5.22
N CYS A 106 1.66 -0.74 6.13
CA CYS A 106 3.08 -0.76 5.85
C CYS A 106 3.75 -2.08 6.23
N GLN A 107 3.16 -2.87 7.12
CA GLN A 107 3.72 -4.14 7.55
C GLN A 107 4.03 -5.07 6.38
N GLY A 108 5.29 -5.52 6.30
CA GLY A 108 5.77 -6.41 5.24
C GLY A 108 6.22 -5.69 3.97
N LEU A 109 5.96 -4.39 3.84
CA LEU A 109 6.54 -3.54 2.80
C LEU A 109 7.98 -3.15 3.17
N VAL A 110 8.72 -2.68 2.17
CA VAL A 110 10.13 -2.34 2.27
C VAL A 110 10.33 -0.86 1.94
N LEU A 111 10.92 -0.15 2.90
CA LEU A 111 11.49 1.17 2.68
C LEU A 111 12.81 1.01 1.94
N GLY A 112 12.99 1.79 0.89
CA GLY A 112 14.20 1.81 0.09
C GLY A 112 14.39 3.16 -0.58
N ASP A 113 15.62 3.46 -0.97
CA ASP A 113 15.99 4.68 -1.66
C ASP A 113 16.31 4.38 -3.14
N TYR A 114 15.92 5.29 -4.01
CA TYR A 114 16.52 5.41 -5.33
C TYR A 114 16.86 6.89 -5.61
N GLY A 115 18.16 7.19 -5.75
CA GLY A 115 18.62 8.53 -6.14
C GLY A 115 18.43 9.62 -5.07
N GLY A 116 18.43 9.26 -3.79
CA GLY A 116 18.19 10.15 -2.66
C GLY A 116 16.71 10.29 -2.28
N VAL A 117 15.83 9.49 -2.88
CA VAL A 117 14.38 9.54 -2.66
C VAL A 117 13.92 8.26 -1.97
N VAL A 118 13.57 8.38 -0.69
CA VAL A 118 12.97 7.28 0.08
C VAL A 118 11.56 6.97 -0.43
N SER A 119 11.33 5.70 -0.70
CA SER A 119 10.09 5.13 -1.23
C SER A 119 9.66 3.91 -0.42
N LEU A 120 8.38 3.54 -0.55
CA LEU A 120 7.79 2.34 0.04
C LEU A 120 7.34 1.40 -1.09
N GLY A 121 7.65 0.12 -0.97
CA GLY A 121 7.32 -0.87 -2.00
C GLY A 121 7.30 -2.30 -1.49
N ALA A 122 7.17 -3.26 -2.40
CA ALA A 122 7.37 -4.67 -2.07
C ALA A 122 8.86 -4.98 -1.89
N ALA A 123 9.19 -6.21 -1.46
CA ALA A 123 10.55 -6.71 -1.64
C ALA A 123 10.89 -6.75 -3.14
N SER A 124 12.13 -6.40 -3.48
CA SER A 124 12.63 -6.50 -4.85
C SER A 124 13.20 -7.91 -5.10
N ASP A 125 12.93 -8.47 -6.28
CA ASP A 125 13.61 -9.68 -6.78
C ASP A 125 14.97 -9.34 -7.42
N ASP A 126 15.23 -8.07 -7.71
CA ASP A 126 16.48 -7.56 -8.24
C ASP A 126 17.24 -6.79 -7.14
N PHE A 127 18.42 -7.31 -6.78
CA PHE A 127 19.28 -6.74 -5.75
C PHE A 127 19.83 -5.34 -6.10
N ALA A 128 19.73 -4.90 -7.36
CA ALA A 128 20.07 -3.53 -7.74
C ALA A 128 19.06 -2.49 -7.21
N TYR A 129 17.89 -2.93 -6.75
CA TYR A 129 16.85 -2.07 -6.21
C TYR A 129 16.51 -2.44 -4.77
N GLU A 130 16.45 -1.42 -3.91
CA GLU A 130 16.16 -1.62 -2.49
C GLU A 130 14.72 -2.06 -2.21
N ASN A 131 13.78 -1.72 -3.09
CA ASN A 131 12.41 -2.18 -3.04
C ASN A 131 11.81 -2.29 -4.46
N GLY A 132 10.79 -3.13 -4.56
CA GLY A 132 10.07 -3.42 -5.79
C GLY A 132 8.66 -2.83 -5.80
N PHE A 133 7.89 -3.20 -6.82
CA PHE A 133 6.50 -2.78 -6.97
C PHE A 133 5.56 -3.75 -6.26
N ILE A 134 4.60 -3.22 -5.49
CA ILE A 134 3.49 -4.00 -4.91
C ILE A 134 2.61 -4.50 -6.05
N PRO A 135 2.47 -5.80 -6.30
CA PRO A 135 1.67 -6.29 -7.42
C PRO A 135 0.17 -5.95 -7.26
N GLN A 136 -0.50 -5.65 -8.37
CA GLN A 136 -1.94 -5.35 -8.38
C GLN A 136 -2.80 -6.42 -7.72
N SER A 137 -2.42 -7.70 -7.84
CA SER A 137 -3.14 -8.83 -7.24
C SER A 137 -3.19 -8.79 -5.71
N VAL A 138 -2.28 -8.08 -5.06
CA VAL A 138 -2.20 -7.97 -3.60
C VAL A 138 -2.54 -6.58 -3.08
N TRP A 139 -2.92 -5.63 -3.93
CA TRP A 139 -3.36 -4.29 -3.50
C TRP A 139 -4.39 -4.31 -2.37
N PRO A 140 -5.43 -5.18 -2.38
CA PRO A 140 -6.42 -5.18 -1.30
C PRO A 140 -5.83 -5.46 0.09
N GLN A 141 -4.63 -6.04 0.18
CA GLN A 141 -3.94 -6.31 1.44
C GLN A 141 -3.24 -5.06 2.01
N PHE A 142 -2.86 -4.12 1.13
CA PHE A 142 -2.02 -2.97 1.49
C PHE A 142 -2.74 -1.64 1.31
N LEU A 143 -3.59 -1.49 0.31
CA LEU A 143 -4.17 -0.22 -0.14
C LEU A 143 -5.70 -0.26 0.00
N LYS A 144 -6.27 0.70 0.72
CA LYS A 144 -7.72 0.89 0.80
C LYS A 144 -8.08 2.35 0.56
N LYS A 145 -8.93 2.59 -0.44
CA LYS A 145 -9.50 3.92 -0.67
C LYS A 145 -10.44 4.29 0.47
N GLN A 146 -10.40 5.56 0.86
CA GLN A 146 -11.31 6.12 1.84
C GLN A 146 -12.01 7.35 1.28
N GLY A 147 -13.31 7.47 1.58
CA GLY A 147 -14.09 8.64 1.22
C GLY A 147 -14.06 8.98 -0.28
N GLY A 148 -14.38 10.23 -0.59
CA GLY A 148 -14.30 10.79 -1.93
C GLY A 148 -12.94 11.41 -2.25
N VAL A 149 -12.85 11.98 -3.45
CA VAL A 149 -11.70 12.77 -3.89
C VAL A 149 -11.79 14.16 -3.25
N THR A 150 -10.72 14.54 -2.56
CA THR A 150 -10.56 15.87 -1.97
C THR A 150 -9.86 16.82 -2.93
N ASP A 151 -10.24 18.08 -2.93
CA ASP A 151 -9.53 19.11 -3.68
C ASP A 151 -8.17 19.39 -3.00
N ILE A 152 -7.08 19.01 -3.65
CA ILE A 152 -5.72 19.27 -3.15
C ILE A 152 -5.24 20.58 -3.76
N ARG A 153 -5.12 21.61 -2.92
CA ARG A 153 -4.50 22.87 -3.30
C ARG A 153 -2.98 22.79 -3.09
N PRO A 154 -2.15 23.07 -4.10
CA PRO A 154 -0.70 23.14 -3.93
C PRO A 154 -0.32 24.27 -2.96
N ASP A 155 0.65 24.00 -2.09
CA ASP A 155 1.26 25.04 -1.28
C ASP A 155 2.11 25.95 -2.17
N THR A 156 2.02 27.25 -1.92
CA THR A 156 2.87 28.24 -2.59
C THR A 156 3.98 28.64 -1.62
N LEU A 157 5.19 28.17 -1.91
CA LEU A 157 6.41 28.50 -1.16
C LEU A 157 7.27 29.45 -1.98
N VAL A 158 7.94 30.40 -1.32
CA VAL A 158 9.03 31.16 -1.93
C VAL A 158 10.36 30.49 -1.64
N PHE A 159 11.40 30.82 -2.42
CA PHE A 159 12.72 30.21 -2.23
C PHE A 159 13.28 30.37 -0.82
N SER A 160 12.97 31.48 -0.14
CA SER A 160 13.39 31.70 1.26
C SER A 160 12.73 30.75 2.26
N ASP A 161 11.62 30.12 1.90
CA ASP A 161 10.92 29.15 2.75
C ASP A 161 11.51 27.73 2.62
N LEU A 162 12.33 27.49 1.60
CA LEU A 162 12.95 26.19 1.35
C LEU A 162 14.14 25.99 2.28
N ARG A 163 14.06 24.98 3.14
CA ARG A 163 15.21 24.51 3.92
C ARG A 163 16.11 23.68 2.99
N PRO A 164 17.44 23.89 2.98
CA PRO A 164 18.33 23.03 2.19
C PRO A 164 18.22 21.56 2.66
N PRO A 165 18.39 20.58 1.76
CA PRO A 165 18.47 19.19 2.16
C PRO A 165 19.64 19.00 3.12
N GLY A 166 19.36 18.43 4.30
CA GLY A 166 20.36 18.14 5.34
C GLY A 166 21.11 16.84 5.08
#